data_AF-A0A9D7NDG1-F1
#
_entry.id   AF-A0A9D7NDG1-F1
#
_cell.length_a   1.000
_cell.length_b   1.000
_cell.length_c   1.000
_cell.angle_alpha   90.00
_cell.angle_beta   90.00
_cell.angle_gamma   90.00
#
_symmetry.space_group_name_H-M   'P 1'
#
loop_
_entity.id
_entity.type
_entity.pdbx_description
1 polymer ?
#
loop_
_entity_poly.entity_id
_entity_poly.type
_entity_poly.pdbx_seq_one_letter_code
_entity_poly.pdbx_strand_id
1 'polypeptide(L)'
;MINRGLPPEIWSRFHCLVQKREDHTLSDAELAELIELTESIDIAHAQRMEALVELAMLQNKPLEALMDELGIGPVAHESDQKN
;
A
#
# COMPACT_ATOMS: atom_id res chain seq x y z
N MET A 1 11.76 -7.83 6.03
CA MET A 1 11.04 -6.57 5.70
C MET A 1 10.10 -6.81 4.51
N ILE A 2 9.18 -7.77 4.61
CA ILE A 2 8.32 -8.23 3.50
C ILE A 2 7.02 -7.40 3.38
N ASN A 3 6.73 -6.47 4.32
CA ASN A 3 5.38 -5.92 4.46
C ASN A 3 5.09 -4.56 3.86
N ARG A 4 6.08 -3.83 3.33
CA ARG A 4 5.85 -2.42 2.92
C ARG A 4 5.26 -2.22 1.53
N GLY A 5 5.04 -3.27 0.73
CA GLY A 5 4.33 -3.21 -0.56
C GLY A 5 5.07 -2.43 -1.67
N LEU A 6 5.60 -1.24 -1.37
CA LEU A 6 6.35 -0.36 -2.25
C LEU A 6 7.49 0.37 -1.50
N PRO A 7 8.50 0.88 -2.22
CA PRO A 7 9.57 1.69 -1.63
C PRO A 7 9.02 2.97 -0.96
N PRO A 8 9.64 3.44 0.13
CA PRO A 8 9.24 4.70 0.78
C PRO A 8 9.39 5.92 -0.15
N GLU A 9 10.27 5.85 -1.14
CA GLU A 9 10.44 6.88 -2.17
C GLU A 9 9.19 7.02 -3.04
N ILE A 10 8.55 5.91 -3.41
CA ILE A 10 7.31 5.90 -4.20
C ILE A 10 6.16 6.51 -3.39
N TRP A 11 6.03 6.14 -2.11
CA TRP A 11 5.04 6.75 -1.22
C TRP A 11 5.25 8.25 -1.07
N SER A 12 6.50 8.70 -0.95
CA SER A 12 6.82 10.13 -0.83
C SER A 12 6.46 10.90 -2.10
N ARG A 13 6.70 10.30 -3.28
CA ARG A 13 6.30 10.84 -4.58
C ARG A 13 4.78 10.92 -4.70
N PHE A 14 4.08 9.84 -4.36
CA PHE A 14 2.62 9.78 -4.35
C PHE A 14 2.02 10.87 -3.46
N HIS A 15 2.48 11.00 -2.21
CA HIS A 15 2.00 12.06 -1.31
C HIS A 15 2.27 13.47 -1.84
N CYS A 16 3.42 13.70 -2.46
CA CYS A 16 3.74 14.98 -3.09
C CYS A 16 2.78 15.33 -4.23
N LEU A 17 2.48 14.36 -5.11
CA LEU A 17 1.54 14.51 -6.20
C LEU A 17 0.10 14.72 -5.70
N VAL A 18 -0.30 14.01 -4.65
CA VAL A 18 -1.60 14.19 -3.99
C VAL A 18 -1.72 15.60 -3.41
N GLN A 19 -0.69 16.09 -2.72
CA GLN A 19 -0.68 17.45 -2.17
C GLN A 19 -0.78 18.52 -3.28
N LYS A 20 -0.05 18.35 -4.38
CA LYS A 20 -0.17 19.22 -5.56
C LYS A 20 -1.56 19.16 -6.20
N ARG A 21 -2.22 18.00 -6.16
CA ARG A 21 -3.61 17.84 -6.61
C ARG A 21 -4.57 18.65 -5.73
N GLU A 22 -4.40 18.58 -4.41
CA GLU A 22 -5.19 19.33 -3.44
C GLU A 22 -4.97 20.84 -3.56
N ASP A 23 -3.73 21.25 -3.85
CA ASP A 23 -3.35 22.64 -4.10
C ASP A 23 -3.73 23.13 -5.50
N HIS A 24 -4.33 22.28 -6.35
CA HIS A 24 -4.68 22.55 -7.74
C HIS A 24 -3.49 23.01 -8.62
N THR A 25 -2.26 22.73 -8.20
CA THR A 25 -1.01 23.05 -8.91
C THR A 25 -0.43 21.86 -9.69
N LEU A 26 -1.14 20.73 -9.68
CA LEU A 26 -0.78 19.54 -10.43
C LEU A 26 -0.92 19.77 -11.95
N SER A 27 0.14 19.49 -12.69
CA SER A 27 0.10 19.50 -14.17
C SER A 27 -0.45 18.18 -14.72
N ASP A 28 -0.97 18.20 -15.95
CA ASP A 28 -1.49 16.99 -16.61
C ASP A 28 -0.48 15.84 -16.67
N ALA A 29 0.81 16.14 -16.85
CA ALA A 29 1.88 15.14 -16.81
C ALA A 29 2.04 14.50 -15.42
N GLU A 30 1.91 15.29 -14.35
CA GLU A 30 2.02 14.80 -12.97
C GLU A 30 0.73 14.06 -12.55
N LEU A 31 -0.42 14.40 -13.13
CA LEU A 31 -1.66 13.65 -12.98
C LEU A 31 -1.57 12.27 -13.65
N ALA A 32 -1.01 12.20 -14.87
CA ALA A 32 -0.75 10.92 -15.53
C ALA A 32 0.19 10.05 -14.70
N GLU A 33 1.28 10.62 -14.17
CA GLU A 33 2.20 9.94 -13.26
C GLU A 33 1.48 9.41 -12.00
N LEU A 34 0.59 10.21 -11.41
CA LEU A 34 -0.19 9.80 -10.24
C LEU A 34 -1.14 8.63 -10.56
N ILE A 35 -1.77 8.63 -11.74
CA ILE A 35 -2.67 7.55 -12.19
C ILE A 35 -1.86 6.26 -12.36
N GLU A 36 -0.75 6.30 -13.10
CA GLU A 36 0.10 5.12 -13.33
C GLU A 36 0.66 4.54 -12.01
N LEU A 37 1.06 5.43 -11.09
CA LEU A 37 1.49 5.03 -9.74
C LEU A 37 0.36 4.36 -8.98
N THR A 38 -0.86 4.91 -9.03
CA THR A 38 -2.03 4.35 -8.35
C THR A 38 -2.38 2.98 -8.91
N GLU A 39 -2.42 2.82 -10.23
CA GLU A 39 -2.70 1.53 -10.87
C GLU A 39 -1.64 0.48 -10.50
N SER A 40 -0.37 0.86 -10.49
CA SER A 40 0.72 -0.04 -10.09
C SER A 40 0.59 -0.49 -8.64
N ILE A 41 0.16 0.39 -7.74
CA ILE A 41 -0.11 0.07 -6.33
C ILE A 41 -1.30 -0.89 -6.22
N ASP A 42 -2.38 -0.63 -6.96
CA ASP A 42 -3.60 -1.43 -6.91
C ASP A 42 -3.35 -2.86 -7.43
N ILE A 43 -2.62 -3.01 -8.55
CA ILE A 43 -2.21 -4.30 -9.08
C ILE A 43 -1.33 -5.06 -8.07
N ALA A 44 -0.33 -4.39 -7.48
CA ALA A 44 0.53 -5.02 -6.47
C ALA A 44 -0.26 -5.44 -5.23
N HIS A 45 -1.25 -4.63 -4.82
CA HIS A 45 -2.17 -4.96 -3.73
C HIS A 45 -3.07 -6.15 -4.07
N ALA A 46 -3.63 -6.20 -5.29
CA ALA A 46 -4.47 -7.29 -5.76
C ALA A 46 -3.68 -8.62 -5.79
N GLN A 47 -2.50 -8.63 -6.40
CA GLN A 47 -1.62 -9.80 -6.44
C GLN A 47 -1.22 -10.26 -5.04
N ARG A 48 -0.97 -9.32 -4.12
CA ARG A 48 -0.69 -9.65 -2.72
C ARG A 48 -1.90 -10.29 -2.05
N MET A 49 -3.10 -9.77 -2.28
CA MET A 49 -4.34 -10.32 -1.72
C MET A 49 -4.57 -11.74 -2.24
N GLU A 50 -4.38 -11.96 -3.54
CA GLU A 50 -4.46 -13.29 -4.17
C GLU A 50 -3.45 -14.25 -3.55
N ALA A 51 -2.17 -13.86 -3.45
CA ALA A 51 -1.12 -14.67 -2.84
C ALA A 51 -1.39 -14.98 -1.36
N LEU A 52 -1.97 -14.05 -0.60
CA LEU A 52 -2.36 -14.27 0.79
C LEU A 52 -3.53 -15.26 0.91
N VAL A 53 -4.51 -15.19 0.00
CA VAL A 53 -5.62 -16.16 -0.05
C VAL A 53 -5.09 -17.55 -0.40
N GLU A 54 -4.24 -17.67 -1.41
CA GLU A 54 -3.61 -18.95 -1.77
C GLU A 54 -2.78 -19.52 -0.62
N LEU A 55 -2.01 -18.68 0.07
CA LEU A 55 -1.21 -19.09 1.21
C LEU A 55 -2.09 -19.50 2.41
N ALA A 56 -3.22 -18.83 2.63
CA ALA A 56 -4.18 -19.20 3.67
C ALA A 56 -4.82 -20.56 3.38
N MET A 57 -5.17 -20.80 2.12
CA MET A 57 -5.68 -22.11 1.66
C MET A 57 -4.65 -23.22 1.85
N LEU A 58 -3.40 -22.99 1.46
CA LEU A 58 -2.32 -23.98 1.57
C LEU A 58 -2.02 -24.32 3.04
N GLN A 59 -2.06 -23.33 3.93
CA GLN A 59 -1.80 -23.52 5.36
C GLN A 59 -3.04 -23.94 6.15
N ASN A 60 -4.21 -24.05 5.50
CA ASN A 60 -5.49 -24.33 6.15
C ASN A 60 -5.78 -23.40 7.35
N LYS A 61 -5.37 -22.13 7.22
CA LYS A 61 -5.54 -21.10 8.25
C LYS A 61 -6.50 -20.02 7.75
N PRO A 62 -7.27 -19.39 8.66
CA PRO A 62 -8.04 -18.22 8.29
C PRO A 62 -7.10 -17.08 7.87
N LEU A 63 -7.50 -16.34 6.83
CA LEU A 63 -6.73 -15.23 6.26
C LEU A 63 -6.32 -14.21 7.33
N GLU A 64 -7.19 -13.92 8.29
CA GLU A 64 -6.92 -12.99 9.40
C GLU A 64 -5.76 -13.46 10.29
N ALA A 65 -5.68 -14.77 10.59
CA ALA A 65 -4.57 -15.31 11.38
C ALA A 65 -3.26 -15.29 10.59
N LEU A 66 -3.31 -15.55 9.29
CA LEU A 66 -2.14 -15.45 8.42
C LEU A 66 -1.66 -14.00 8.28
N MET A 67 -2.59 -13.05 8.18
CA MET A 67 -2.32 -11.62 8.15
C MET A 67 -1.68 -11.16 9.45
N ASP A 68 -2.15 -11.60 10.61
CA ASP A 68 -1.54 -11.32 11.92
C ASP A 68 -0.12 -11.90 12.02
N GLU A 69 0.06 -13.17 11.63
CA GLU A 69 1.36 -13.87 11.69
C GLU A 69 2.40 -13.24 10.76
N LEU A 70 1.95 -12.75 9.60
CA LEU A 70 2.79 -12.02 8.67
C LEU A 70 2.97 -10.55 9.04
N GLY A 71 2.29 -10.02 10.06
CA GLY A 71 2.32 -8.59 10.42
C GLY A 71 1.70 -7.68 9.34
N ILE A 72 0.70 -8.21 8.64
CA ILE A 72 -0.14 -7.56 7.62
C ILE A 72 -1.52 -7.32 8.26
N GLY A 73 -1.56 -6.81 9.48
CA GLY A 73 -2.78 -6.22 10.03
C GLY A 73 -3.03 -4.86 9.38
N PRO A 74 -4.25 -4.30 9.44
CA PRO A 74 -4.40 -2.86 9.28
C PRO A 74 -3.38 -2.27 10.26
N VAL A 75 -2.39 -1.55 9.72
CA VAL A 75 -1.58 -0.68 10.55
C VAL A 75 -2.63 0.30 11.07
N ALA A 76 -3.22 0.00 12.23
CA ALA A 76 -3.61 1.03 13.15
C ALA A 76 -2.37 1.89 13.17
N HIS A 77 -2.50 3.07 12.58
CA HIS A 77 -1.46 4.07 12.54
C HIS A 77 -1.08 4.24 14.01
N GLU A 78 -0.08 3.46 14.47
CA GLU A 78 0.44 3.58 15.81
C GLU A 78 0.93 5.00 15.78
N SER A 79 0.17 5.81 16.49
CA SER A 79 0.47 7.18 16.73
C SER A 79 1.78 7.09 17.49
N ASP A 80 2.89 7.19 16.76
CA ASP A 80 4.18 7.54 17.32
C ASP A 80 4.10 9.03 17.70
N GLN A 81 3.24 9.28 18.68
CA GLN A 81 3.32 10.40 19.59
C GLN A 81 3.54 9.77 20.96
N LYS A 82 4.71 9.13 21.12
CA LYS A 82 5.18 8.69 22.42
C LYS A 82 6.25 9.67 22.91
N ASN A 83 5.75 10.60 23.71
CA ASN A 83 6.40 11.27 24.84
C ASN A 83 7.43 12.37 24.56
#